data_AF-A0A945FSK0-F1
#
_entry.id   AF-A0A945FSK0-F1
#
_cell.length_a   1.000
_cell.length_b   1.000
_cell.length_c   1.000
_cell.angle_alpha   90.00
_cell.angle_beta   90.00
_cell.angle_gamma   90.00
#
_symmetry.space_group_name_H-M   'P 1'
#
loop_
_entity.id
_entity.type
_entity.pdbx_description
1 polymer ?
#
loop_
_entity_poly.entity_id
_entity_poly.type
_entity_poly.pdbx_seq_one_letter_code
_entity_poly.pdbx_strand_id
1 'polypeptide(L)'
;QFPLDCDGWLQDGDEPISGIKVFSFNGSKTPGELAILIDKTTLVTGDLIRAHEGGCLCIIPDAKLKNRELAVESIKRMASIKNIQAVIPGDGWPVFNQGHEALLELAGKL
;
A
#
# COMPACT_ATOMS: atom_id res chain seq x y z
N GLN A 1 7.35 11.69 16.17
CA GLN A 1 8.72 11.91 15.68
C GLN A 1 9.22 10.59 15.13
N PHE A 2 9.79 10.57 13.93
CA PHE A 2 10.40 9.37 13.38
C PHE A 2 11.67 9.04 14.18
N PRO A 3 11.99 7.76 14.44
CA PRO A 3 13.03 7.40 15.40
C PRO A 3 14.46 7.57 14.88
N LEU A 4 14.63 7.90 13.60
CA LEU A 4 15.91 8.02 12.92
C LEU A 4 16.01 9.37 12.20
N ASP A 5 17.24 9.85 12.02
CA ASP A 5 17.51 10.99 11.16
C ASP A 5 17.31 10.58 9.69
N CYS A 6 16.54 11.39 8.96
CA CYS A 6 16.30 11.21 7.53
C CYS A 6 16.80 12.44 6.78
N ASP A 7 17.53 12.24 5.68
CA ASP A 7 18.02 13.32 4.81
C ASP A 7 16.89 14.10 4.10
N GLY A 8 15.68 13.54 4.08
CA GLY A 8 14.50 14.15 3.49
C GLY A 8 13.21 13.44 3.88
N TRP A 9 12.09 14.04 3.50
CA TRP A 9 10.75 13.54 3.76
C TRP A 9 9.99 13.39 2.45
N LEU A 10 9.46 12.20 2.22
CA LEU A 10 8.61 11.91 1.07
C LEU A 10 7.15 12.16 1.43
N GLN A 11 6.38 12.62 0.44
CA GLN A 11 4.95 12.90 0.55
C GLN A 11 4.17 12.29 -0.62
N ASP A 12 2.84 12.35 -0.53
CA ASP A 12 1.96 11.83 -1.57
C ASP A 12 2.24 12.50 -2.92
N GLY A 13 2.42 11.68 -3.96
CA GLY A 13 2.65 12.16 -5.32
C GLY A 13 4.11 12.45 -5.66
N ASP A 14 5.04 12.33 -4.71
CA ASP A 14 6.47 12.51 -4.99
C ASP A 14 7.00 11.46 -5.96
N GLU A 15 7.96 11.88 -6.78
CA GLU A 15 8.74 11.03 -7.69
C GLU A 15 10.23 11.26 -7.43
N PRO A 16 10.80 10.72 -6.33
CA PRO A 16 12.16 11.07 -5.88
C PRO A 16 13.25 10.63 -6.86
N ILE A 17 12.98 9.58 -7.65
CA ILE A 17 13.80 9.12 -8.75
C ILE A 17 12.90 8.62 -9.88
N SER A 18 13.45 8.55 -11.11
CA SER A 18 12.72 8.02 -12.26
C SER A 18 12.22 6.60 -11.99
N GLY A 19 10.96 6.34 -12.35
CA GLY A 19 10.31 5.04 -12.17
C GLY A 19 9.68 4.83 -10.78
N ILE A 20 9.90 5.72 -9.82
CA ILE A 20 9.33 5.62 -8.48
C ILE A 20 8.25 6.67 -8.27
N LYS A 21 7.04 6.24 -7.89
CA LYS A 21 5.97 7.12 -7.42
C LYS A 21 5.57 6.79 -6.00
N VAL A 22 5.50 7.79 -5.15
CA VAL A 22 5.13 7.66 -3.74
C VAL A 22 3.64 7.93 -3.55
N PHE A 23 3.01 7.11 -2.71
CA PHE A 23 1.66 7.31 -2.21
C PHE A 23 1.68 7.34 -0.69
N SER A 24 0.85 8.20 -0.12
CA SER A 24 0.60 8.24 1.33
C SER A 24 -0.74 7.57 1.63
N PHE A 25 -0.72 6.59 2.52
CA PHE A 25 -1.89 5.96 3.08
C PHE A 25 -2.35 6.68 4.35
N ASN A 26 -3.66 6.93 4.41
CA ASN A 26 -4.35 7.48 5.55
C ASN A 26 -5.07 6.37 6.33
N GLY A 27 -5.40 6.63 7.60
CA GLY A 27 -6.17 5.69 8.43
C GLY A 27 -5.43 4.47 8.98
N SER A 28 -4.21 4.20 8.51
CA SER A 28 -3.32 3.15 9.05
C SER A 28 -2.86 3.45 10.49
N LYS A 29 -2.12 2.52 11.10
CA LYS A 29 -1.59 2.61 12.48
C LYS A 29 -0.64 3.80 12.68
N THR A 30 0.09 4.16 11.63
CA THR A 30 0.97 5.33 11.55
C THR A 30 0.43 6.30 10.49
N PRO A 31 0.23 7.59 10.82
CA PRO A 31 -0.18 8.59 9.83
C PRO A 31 0.84 8.71 8.70
N GLY A 32 0.36 8.78 7.47
CA GLY A 32 1.21 8.97 6.29
C GLY A 32 2.09 7.77 5.98
N GLU A 33 1.63 6.55 6.24
CA GLU A 33 2.33 5.33 5.83
C GLU A 33 2.54 5.35 4.31
N LEU A 34 3.75 5.07 3.84
CA LEU A 34 4.06 5.14 2.42
C LEU A 34 3.78 3.82 1.69
N ALA A 35 3.30 3.92 0.47
CA ALA A 35 3.36 2.87 -0.54
C ALA A 35 4.12 3.39 -1.76
N ILE A 36 4.83 2.48 -2.43
CA ILE A 36 5.74 2.83 -3.52
C ILE A 36 5.34 2.08 -4.77
N LEU A 37 5.10 2.79 -5.86
CA LEU A 37 4.84 2.21 -7.16
C LEU A 37 6.08 2.31 -8.03
N ILE A 38 6.64 1.15 -8.38
CA ILE A 38 7.84 0.99 -9.20
C ILE A 38 7.42 0.69 -10.63
N ASP A 39 7.94 1.47 -11.58
CA ASP A 39 7.72 1.35 -13.03
C ASP A 39 6.25 1.15 -13.41
N LYS A 40 5.36 1.78 -12.62
CA LYS A 40 3.90 1.72 -12.76
C LYS A 40 3.28 0.33 -12.65
N THR A 41 4.04 -0.72 -12.32
CA THR A 41 3.60 -2.12 -12.37
C THR A 41 3.76 -2.86 -11.05
N THR A 42 4.68 -2.46 -10.18
CA THR A 42 4.95 -3.15 -8.92
C THR A 42 4.64 -2.22 -7.75
N LEU A 43 3.63 -2.56 -6.95
CA LEU A 43 3.27 -1.84 -5.75
C LEU A 43 3.97 -2.48 -4.54
N VAL A 44 4.78 -1.71 -3.82
CA VAL A 44 5.35 -2.10 -2.52
C VAL A 44 4.54 -1.42 -1.43
N THR A 45 4.06 -2.18 -0.46
CA THR A 45 3.26 -1.67 0.66
C THR A 45 3.96 -1.94 1.98
N GLY A 46 3.74 -1.06 2.96
CA GLY A 46 4.15 -1.31 4.33
C GLY A 46 3.20 -2.29 5.02
N ASP A 47 2.55 -1.81 6.06
CA ASP A 47 1.69 -2.60 6.92
C ASP A 47 0.22 -2.54 6.50
N LEU A 48 -0.29 -1.45 5.90
CA LEU A 48 -1.73 -1.30 5.70
C LEU A 48 -2.31 -2.45 4.86
N ILE A 49 -1.62 -2.81 3.78
CA ILE A 49 -1.93 -3.96 2.92
C ILE A 49 -0.87 -5.04 3.18
N ARG A 50 -1.32 -6.24 3.53
CA ARG A 50 -0.52 -7.42 3.92
C ARG A 50 -1.05 -8.68 3.24
N ALA A 51 -0.43 -9.83 3.48
CA ALA A 51 -0.93 -11.11 2.97
C ALA A 51 -0.62 -12.28 3.92
N HIS A 52 -1.59 -12.67 4.75
CA HIS A 52 -1.42 -13.84 5.64
C HIS A 52 -1.51 -15.18 4.91
N GLU A 53 -2.10 -15.20 3.71
CA GLU A 53 -2.27 -16.36 2.85
C GLU A 53 -1.72 -16.02 1.44
N GLY A 54 -1.04 -16.99 0.81
CA GLY A 54 -0.47 -16.80 -0.52
C GLY A 54 -1.53 -16.45 -1.56
N GLY A 55 -1.32 -15.35 -2.28
CA GLY A 55 -2.26 -14.86 -3.29
C GLY A 55 -3.42 -14.00 -2.75
N CYS A 56 -3.59 -13.90 -1.43
CA CYS A 56 -4.72 -13.21 -0.81
C CYS A 56 -4.25 -11.99 0.00
N LEU A 57 -4.54 -10.79 -0.50
CA LEU A 57 -4.27 -9.54 0.22
C LEU A 57 -5.29 -9.32 1.35
N CYS A 58 -4.85 -8.69 2.44
CA CYS A 58 -5.67 -8.29 3.57
C CYS A 58 -5.24 -6.93 4.14
N ILE A 59 -6.13 -6.28 4.89
CA ILE A 59 -5.83 -5.07 5.66
C ILE A 59 -5.30 -5.41 7.06
N ILE A 60 -4.58 -4.51 7.74
CA ILE A 60 -4.34 -4.66 9.19
C ILE A 60 -5.66 -4.80 9.98
N PRO A 61 -5.65 -5.47 11.15
CA PRO A 61 -6.84 -5.59 12.00
C PRO A 61 -7.42 -4.23 12.39
N ASP A 62 -8.75 -4.14 12.47
CA ASP A 62 -9.46 -2.89 12.80
C ASP A 62 -8.95 -2.23 14.09
N ALA A 63 -8.61 -3.02 15.11
CA ALA A 63 -8.07 -2.52 16.39
C ALA A 63 -6.72 -1.78 16.25
N LYS A 64 -6.02 -1.91 15.12
CA LYS A 64 -4.77 -1.20 14.82
C LYS A 64 -4.97 0.01 13.90
N LEU A 65 -6.14 0.16 13.29
CA LEU A 65 -6.46 1.31 12.44
C LEU A 65 -6.68 2.56 13.28
N LYS A 66 -6.25 3.71 12.77
CA LYS A 66 -6.60 5.01 13.34
C LYS A 66 -7.94 5.51 12.84
N ASN A 67 -8.27 5.21 11.57
CA ASN A 67 -9.55 5.53 10.95
C ASN A 67 -9.80 4.53 9.81
N ARG A 68 -10.91 3.78 9.91
CA ARG A 68 -11.17 2.69 8.96
C ARG A 68 -11.57 3.23 7.58
N GLU A 69 -12.38 4.28 7.54
CA GLU A 69 -12.87 4.86 6.29
C GLU A 69 -11.72 5.37 5.43
N LEU A 70 -10.80 6.14 6.00
CA LEU A 70 -9.61 6.66 5.32
C LEU A 70 -8.65 5.54 4.86
N ALA A 71 -8.56 4.47 5.63
CA ALA A 71 -7.77 3.29 5.27
C ALA A 71 -8.36 2.58 4.05
N VAL A 72 -9.69 2.40 4.03
CA VAL A 72 -10.39 1.82 2.88
C VAL A 72 -10.27 2.70 1.64
N GLU A 73 -10.38 4.02 1.77
CA GLU A 73 -10.16 4.96 0.66
C GLU A 73 -8.74 4.84 0.09
N SER A 74 -7.74 4.72 0.96
CA SER A 74 -6.33 4.53 0.55
C SER A 74 -6.13 3.24 -0.25
N ILE A 75 -6.76 2.15 0.17
CA ILE A 75 -6.71 0.86 -0.52
C ILE A 75 -7.46 0.92 -1.87
N LYS A 76 -8.67 1.50 -1.88
CA LYS A 76 -9.48 1.69 -3.11
C LYS A 76 -8.75 2.56 -4.14
N ARG A 77 -7.96 3.54 -3.70
CA ARG A 77 -7.08 4.32 -4.58
C ARG A 77 -6.04 3.43 -5.27
N MET A 78 -5.41 2.48 -4.58
CA MET A 78 -4.47 1.55 -5.22
C MET A 78 -5.18 0.62 -6.21
N ALA A 79 -6.36 0.11 -5.83
CA ALA A 79 -7.18 -0.72 -6.71
C ALA A 79 -7.65 0.01 -7.99
N SER A 80 -7.60 1.35 -8.04
CA SER A 80 -7.89 2.11 -9.26
C SER A 80 -6.77 2.08 -10.32
N ILE A 81 -5.57 1.62 -9.95
CA ILE A 81 -4.39 1.59 -10.81
C ILE A 81 -4.35 0.25 -11.56
N LYS A 82 -4.76 0.27 -12.83
CA LYS A 82 -5.03 -0.94 -13.64
C LYS A 82 -3.81 -1.77 -14.04
N ASN A 83 -2.65 -1.15 -14.07
CA ASN A 83 -1.42 -1.73 -14.59
C ASN A 83 -0.54 -2.38 -13.51
N ILE A 84 -1.01 -2.45 -12.26
CA ILE A 84 -0.32 -3.17 -11.20
C ILE A 84 -0.33 -4.67 -11.52
N GLN A 85 0.86 -5.22 -11.75
CA GLN A 85 1.09 -6.64 -11.99
C GLN A 85 1.46 -7.37 -10.71
N ALA A 86 2.24 -6.73 -9.83
CA ALA A 86 2.71 -7.31 -8.58
C ALA A 86 2.41 -6.40 -7.39
N VAL A 87 2.10 -7.01 -6.25
CA VAL A 87 2.00 -6.36 -4.94
C VAL A 87 2.97 -7.06 -4.00
N ILE A 88 3.90 -6.30 -3.43
CA ILE A 88 4.93 -6.76 -2.51
C ILE A 88 4.66 -6.15 -1.13
N PRO A 89 3.93 -6.86 -0.25
CA PRO A 89 3.71 -6.39 1.11
C PRO A 89 4.98 -6.53 1.95
N GLY A 90 5.18 -5.62 2.90
CA GLY A 90 6.22 -5.76 3.92
C GLY A 90 6.01 -6.98 4.82
N ASP A 91 4.75 -7.35 5.03
CA ASP A 91 4.34 -8.45 5.90
C ASP A 91 3.52 -9.49 5.13
N GLY A 92 4.09 -10.68 4.95
CA GLY A 92 3.40 -11.85 4.40
C GLY A 92 3.83 -12.23 2.99
N TRP A 93 2.90 -12.82 2.22
CA TRP A 93 3.18 -13.42 0.92
C TRP A 93 3.00 -12.44 -0.25
N PRO A 94 4.02 -12.21 -1.08
CA PRO A 94 3.87 -11.39 -2.28
C PRO A 94 2.88 -11.97 -3.29
N VAL A 95 2.24 -11.07 -4.04
CA VAL A 95 1.44 -11.39 -5.23
C VAL A 95 2.28 -11.01 -6.44
N PHE A 96 2.83 -12.01 -7.15
CA PHE A 96 3.78 -11.77 -8.26
C PHE A 96 3.11 -11.54 -9.61
N ASN A 97 1.83 -11.86 -9.74
CA ASN A 97 1.02 -11.65 -10.93
C ASN A 97 -0.41 -11.28 -10.54
N GLN A 98 -1.15 -10.65 -11.46
CA GLN A 98 -2.55 -10.26 -11.24
C GLN A 98 -2.75 -9.37 -9.99
N GLY A 99 -1.79 -8.49 -9.73
CA GLY A 99 -1.81 -7.61 -8.55
C GLY A 99 -3.01 -6.65 -8.55
N HIS A 100 -3.42 -6.14 -9.72
CA HIS A 100 -4.62 -5.31 -9.84
C HIS A 100 -5.89 -6.07 -9.43
N GLU A 101 -6.04 -7.32 -9.87
CA GLU A 101 -7.16 -8.20 -9.51
C GLU A 101 -7.18 -8.47 -8.01
N ALA A 102 -6.02 -8.76 -7.40
CA ALA A 102 -5.91 -8.96 -5.96
C ALA A 102 -6.29 -7.71 -5.16
N LEU A 103 -5.93 -6.52 -5.64
CA LEU A 103 -6.32 -5.24 -5.02
C LEU A 103 -7.83 -4.98 -5.17
N LEU A 104 -8.42 -5.31 -6.32
CA LEU A 104 -9.87 -5.21 -6.52
C LEU A 104 -10.64 -6.16 -5.59
N GLU A 105 -10.16 -7.39 -5.44
CA GLU A 105 -10.76 -8.36 -4.52
C GLU A 105 -10.70 -7.87 -3.08
N LEU A 106 -9.54 -7.37 -2.63
CA LEU A 106 -9.40 -6.75 -1.32
C LEU A 106 -10.37 -5.57 -1.16
N ALA A 107 -10.39 -4.64 -2.11
CA ALA A 107 -11.24 -3.46 -2.07
C ALA A 107 -12.74 -3.80 -2.05
N GLY A 108 -13.15 -4.89 -2.69
CA GLY A 108 -14.53 -5.38 -2.70
C GLY A 108 -14.99 -6.00 -1.38
N LYS A 109 -14.06 -6.44 -0.53
CA LYS A 109 -14.32 -6.99 0.81
C LYS A 109 -14.40 -5.92 1.91
N LEU A 110 -14.05 -4.65 1.61
CA LEU A 110 -13.80 -3.58 2.60
C LEU A 110 -14.87 -2.49 2.72
#